data_AF-M4RZ06-F1
#
_entry.id   AF-M4RZ06-F1
#
_cell.length_a   1.000
_cell.length_b   1.000
_cell.length_c   1.000
_cell.angle_alpha   90.00
_cell.angle_beta   90.00
_cell.angle_gamma   90.00
#
_symmetry.space_group_name_H-M   'P 1'
#
loop_
_entity.id
_entity.type
_entity.pdbx_description
1 polymer ?
#
loop_
_entity_poly.entity_id
_entity_poly.type
_entity_poly.pdbx_seq_one_letter_code
_entity_poly.pdbx_strand_id
1 'polypeptide(L)'
;MPWIIIDAETKALVSGPHADAPEVDEGRESWPAPPEFPALMFWDPVALAFRDIVPLTGRILSPLAYQRRFTQTERIAIRGSADPAVIDWHALAMIATEIDLTDPDVVAGTNYLEAIGLIGAGRAAEILTI
;
A
#
# COMPACT_ATOMS: atom_id res chain seq x y z
N MET A 1 1.92 22.73 17.74
CA MET A 1 1.50 22.32 16.38
C MET A 1 2.70 22.57 15.49
N PRO A 2 3.30 21.54 14.87
CA PRO A 2 4.54 21.72 14.12
C PRO A 2 4.32 22.53 12.85
N TRP A 3 5.39 23.02 12.27
CA TRP A 3 5.40 23.81 11.04
C TRP A 3 6.45 23.31 10.06
N ILE A 4 6.19 23.47 8.76
CA ILE A 4 7.16 23.22 7.69
C ILE A 4 7.41 24.50 6.91
N ILE A 5 8.54 24.54 6.21
CA ILE A 5 8.84 25.54 5.19
C ILE A 5 8.83 24.83 3.85
N ILE A 6 8.07 25.37 2.90
CA ILE A 6 8.05 24.94 1.51
C ILE A 6 8.56 26.05 0.60
N ASP A 7 8.94 25.67 -0.60
CA ASP A 7 9.29 26.59 -1.68
C ASP A 7 8.02 27.22 -2.26
N ALA A 8 7.99 28.54 -2.43
CA ALA A 8 6.76 29.23 -2.86
C ALA A 8 6.36 28.90 -4.31
N GLU A 9 7.33 28.59 -5.18
CA GLU A 9 7.09 28.32 -6.60
C GLU A 9 6.87 26.81 -6.85
N THR A 10 7.82 25.99 -6.40
CA THR A 10 7.79 24.54 -6.66
C THR A 10 6.94 23.77 -5.65
N LYS A 11 6.58 24.41 -4.53
CA LYS A 11 5.87 23.81 -3.41
C LYS A 11 6.61 22.64 -2.78
N ALA A 12 7.88 22.42 -3.11
CA ALA A 12 8.70 21.37 -2.52
C ALA A 12 8.97 21.64 -1.04
N LEU A 13 9.06 20.57 -0.23
CA LEU A 13 9.47 20.68 1.16
C LEU A 13 10.93 21.15 1.25
N VAL A 14 11.16 22.21 2.02
CA VAL A 14 12.49 22.80 2.22
C VAL A 14 13.05 22.41 3.57
N SER A 15 12.24 22.56 4.64
CA SER A 15 12.65 22.20 6.00
C SER A 15 11.46 22.00 6.94
N GLY A 16 11.71 21.38 8.08
CA GLY A 16 10.72 21.07 9.12
C GLY A 16 10.84 19.61 9.60
N PRO A 17 10.11 19.21 10.65
CA PRO A 17 9.18 20.02 11.43
C PRO A 17 9.89 21.04 12.34
N HIS A 18 9.30 22.22 12.47
CA HIS A 18 9.65 23.28 13.41
C HIS A 18 8.60 23.32 14.53
N ALA A 19 9.02 23.67 15.76
CA ALA A 19 8.11 23.70 16.91
C ALA A 19 7.05 24.81 16.82
N ASP A 20 7.44 25.95 16.26
CA ASP A 20 6.65 27.17 16.09
C ASP A 20 6.68 27.65 14.63
N ALA A 21 5.79 28.59 14.29
CA ALA A 21 5.71 29.15 12.94
C ALA A 21 7.01 29.90 12.58
N PRO A 22 7.82 29.41 11.65
CA PRO A 22 9.07 30.07 11.29
C PRO A 22 8.80 31.31 10.44
N GLU A 23 9.60 32.35 10.66
CA GLU A 23 9.73 33.46 9.72
C GLU A 23 10.44 32.95 8.46
N VAL A 24 9.95 33.35 7.28
CA VAL A 24 10.40 32.81 6.00
C VAL A 24 10.92 33.91 5.09
N ASP A 25 12.03 33.64 4.40
CA ASP A 25 12.63 34.55 3.42
C ASP A 25 11.76 34.66 2.15
N GLU A 26 12.09 35.63 1.28
CA GLU A 26 11.45 35.77 -0.03
C GLU A 26 11.55 34.47 -0.85
N GLY A 27 10.42 34.03 -1.43
CA GLY A 27 10.33 32.77 -2.17
C GLY A 27 10.08 31.52 -1.30
N ARG A 28 9.83 31.68 0.01
CA ARG A 28 9.48 30.59 0.93
C ARG A 28 8.10 30.82 1.53
N GLU A 29 7.42 29.73 1.88
CA GLU A 29 6.14 29.76 2.58
C GLU A 29 6.20 28.84 3.80
N SER A 30 5.63 29.26 4.94
CA SER A 30 5.47 28.42 6.12
C SER A 30 4.05 27.87 6.18
N TRP A 31 3.93 26.56 6.44
CA TRP A 31 2.66 25.86 6.48
C TRP A 31 2.52 25.07 7.80
N PRO A 32 1.33 25.09 8.43
CA PRO A 32 1.10 24.28 9.62
C PRO A 32 1.14 22.80 9.24
N ALA A 33 1.87 22.01 10.02
CA ALA A 33 1.98 20.58 9.85
C ALA A 33 1.14 19.83 10.91
N PRO A 34 0.54 18.69 10.54
CA PRO A 34 -0.08 17.78 11.50
C PRO A 34 0.95 17.30 12.54
N PRO A 35 0.55 17.05 13.79
CA PRO A 35 1.44 16.53 14.83
C PRO A 35 2.05 15.16 14.48
N GLU A 36 1.45 14.41 13.56
CA GLU A 36 1.93 13.13 13.07
C GLU A 36 3.09 13.26 12.07
N PHE A 37 3.36 14.45 11.52
CA PHE A 37 4.49 14.69 10.63
C PHE A 37 5.80 14.86 11.43
N PRO A 38 6.92 14.25 10.99
CA PRO A 38 7.10 13.42 9.80
C PRO A 38 6.97 11.91 10.07
N ALA A 39 6.50 11.52 11.25
CA ALA A 39 6.50 10.11 11.68
C ALA A 39 5.55 9.22 10.87
N LEU A 40 4.36 9.73 10.55
CA LEU A 40 3.31 8.98 9.83
C LEU A 40 2.81 9.72 8.59
N MET A 41 3.40 10.86 8.24
CA MET A 41 2.96 11.67 7.10
C MET A 41 4.15 12.26 6.35
N PHE A 42 3.97 12.48 5.06
CA PHE A 42 4.90 13.22 4.22
C PHE A 42 4.16 14.34 3.49
N TRP A 43 4.92 15.37 3.09
CA TRP A 43 4.39 16.48 2.30
C TRP A 43 4.37 16.09 0.80
N ASP A 44 3.21 16.17 0.16
CA ASP A 44 3.06 16.00 -1.30
C ASP A 44 2.98 17.39 -1.98
N PRO A 45 4.04 17.82 -2.69
CA PRO A 45 4.07 19.13 -3.34
C PRO A 45 3.12 19.24 -4.54
N VAL A 46 2.66 18.11 -5.10
CA VAL A 46 1.73 18.10 -6.24
C VAL A 46 0.30 18.30 -5.75
N ALA A 47 -0.07 17.65 -4.65
CA ALA A 47 -1.40 17.77 -4.05
C ALA A 47 -1.52 18.94 -3.06
N LEU A 48 -0.42 19.58 -2.68
CA LEU A 48 -0.36 20.64 -1.66
C LEU A 48 -0.99 20.20 -0.33
N ALA A 49 -0.71 18.94 0.04
CA ALA A 49 -1.32 18.31 1.19
C ALA A 49 -0.35 17.34 1.88
N PHE A 50 -0.56 17.15 3.19
CA PHE A 50 0.05 16.04 3.90
C PHE A 50 -0.68 14.76 3.55
N ARG A 51 0.10 13.74 3.19
CA ARG A 51 -0.40 12.39 2.97
C ARG A 51 0.17 11.46 4.02
N ASP A 52 -0.63 10.50 4.42
CA ASP A 52 -0.15 9.43 5.29
C ASP A 52 1.02 8.72 4.61
N ILE A 53 2.11 8.58 5.34
CA ILE A 53 3.04 7.48 5.16
C ILE A 53 2.25 6.26 5.60
N VAL A 54 1.46 5.71 4.67
CA VAL A 54 0.69 4.49 4.93
C VAL A 54 1.69 3.47 5.45
N PRO A 55 1.61 3.06 6.74
CA PRO A 55 2.45 2.00 7.21
C PRO A 55 2.06 0.78 6.37
N LEU A 56 3.00 0.18 5.65
CA LEU A 56 2.75 -1.01 4.81
C LEU A 56 2.25 -2.23 5.61
N THR A 57 1.98 -2.09 6.90
CA THR A 57 1.29 -3.08 7.73
C THR A 57 -0.03 -3.46 7.08
N GLY A 58 -0.07 -4.63 6.46
CA GLY A 58 -1.25 -5.17 5.78
C GLY A 58 -1.11 -5.24 4.26
N ARG A 59 -0.37 -4.31 3.64
CA ARG A 59 -0.14 -4.27 2.19
C ARG A 59 0.91 -5.27 1.73
N ILE A 60 2.06 -5.31 2.42
CA ILE A 60 3.12 -6.28 2.13
C ILE A 60 3.00 -7.44 3.10
N LEU A 61 2.78 -8.63 2.57
CA LEU A 61 2.62 -9.85 3.34
C LEU A 61 3.76 -10.82 3.06
N SER A 62 4.09 -11.66 4.05
CA SER A 62 4.80 -12.89 3.72
C SER A 62 3.89 -13.83 2.91
N PRO A 63 4.44 -14.74 2.10
CA PRO A 63 3.64 -15.76 1.41
C PRO A 63 2.73 -16.55 2.34
N LEU A 64 3.21 -16.86 3.56
CA LEU A 64 2.40 -17.56 4.57
C LEU A 64 1.23 -16.70 5.06
N ALA A 65 1.45 -15.40 5.30
CA ALA A 65 0.39 -14.49 5.73
C ALA A 65 -0.68 -14.34 4.63
N TYR A 66 -0.26 -14.24 3.37
CA TYR A 66 -1.15 -14.22 2.22
C TYR A 66 -1.97 -15.51 2.12
N GLN A 67 -1.31 -16.68 2.16
CA GLN A 67 -1.96 -18.00 2.11
C GLN A 67 -2.96 -18.22 3.25
N ARG A 68 -2.73 -17.61 4.42
CA ARG A 68 -3.66 -17.69 5.57
C ARG A 68 -4.94 -16.89 5.40
N ARG A 69 -5.03 -15.98 4.42
CA ARG A 69 -6.28 -15.27 4.08
C ARG A 69 -7.28 -16.16 3.34
N PHE A 70 -6.80 -17.22 2.72
CA PHE A 70 -7.62 -18.26 2.12
C PHE A 70 -8.11 -19.27 3.17
N THR A 71 -9.26 -19.87 2.94
CA THR A 71 -9.71 -21.03 3.71
C THR A 71 -8.90 -22.28 3.35
N GLN A 72 -8.97 -23.32 4.18
CA GLN A 72 -8.31 -24.59 3.84
C GLN A 72 -8.86 -25.21 2.55
N THR A 73 -10.18 -25.15 2.36
CA THR A 73 -10.86 -25.66 1.16
C THR A 73 -10.39 -24.93 -0.10
N GLU A 74 -10.33 -23.59 -0.05
CA GLU A 74 -9.82 -22.75 -1.15
C GLU A 74 -8.37 -23.11 -1.49
N ARG A 75 -7.49 -23.24 -0.49
CA ARG A 75 -6.10 -23.67 -0.74
C ARG A 75 -5.98 -25.06 -1.35
N ILE A 76 -6.88 -25.99 -0.99
CA ILE A 76 -6.92 -27.33 -1.59
C ILE A 76 -7.39 -27.24 -3.04
N ALA A 77 -8.43 -26.46 -3.32
CA ALA A 77 -8.95 -26.25 -4.67
C ALA A 77 -7.89 -25.61 -5.58
N ILE A 78 -7.19 -24.57 -5.11
CA ILE A 78 -6.10 -23.92 -5.84
C ILE A 78 -4.97 -24.91 -6.15
N ARG A 79 -4.48 -25.66 -5.14
CA ARG A 79 -3.43 -26.68 -5.36
C ARG A 79 -3.87 -27.86 -6.25
N GLY A 80 -5.16 -28.15 -6.28
CA GLY A 80 -5.75 -29.20 -7.11
C GLY A 80 -6.13 -28.75 -8.52
N SER A 81 -5.96 -27.46 -8.85
CA SER A 81 -6.31 -26.92 -10.16
C SER A 81 -5.41 -27.50 -11.25
N ALA A 82 -6.02 -27.80 -12.40
CA ALA A 82 -5.32 -28.18 -13.63
C ALA A 82 -5.16 -26.98 -14.59
N ASP A 83 -5.66 -25.79 -14.22
CA ASP A 83 -5.53 -24.58 -15.02
C ASP A 83 -4.07 -24.10 -15.00
N PRO A 84 -3.39 -24.02 -16.16
CA PRO A 84 -1.99 -23.59 -16.23
C PRO A 84 -1.74 -22.20 -15.64
N ALA A 85 -2.69 -21.26 -15.76
CA ALA A 85 -2.54 -19.91 -15.22
C ALA A 85 -2.58 -19.93 -13.68
N VAL A 86 -3.43 -20.77 -13.09
CA VAL A 86 -3.48 -20.96 -11.63
C VAL A 86 -2.20 -21.61 -11.12
N ILE A 87 -1.71 -22.62 -11.82
CA ILE A 87 -0.48 -23.34 -11.46
C ILE A 87 0.72 -22.38 -11.46
N ASP A 88 0.89 -21.62 -12.54
CA ASP A 88 1.98 -20.66 -12.70
C ASP A 88 1.91 -19.56 -11.62
N TRP A 89 0.77 -18.89 -11.50
CA TRP A 89 0.56 -17.85 -10.50
C TRP A 89 0.82 -18.35 -9.07
N HIS A 90 0.29 -19.53 -8.72
CA HIS A 90 0.47 -20.09 -7.38
C HIS A 90 1.94 -20.47 -7.13
N ALA A 91 2.66 -20.96 -8.15
CA ALA A 91 4.09 -21.25 -8.03
C ALA A 91 4.90 -19.97 -7.77
N LEU A 92 4.63 -18.88 -8.49
CA LEU A 92 5.27 -17.58 -8.28
C LEU A 92 4.99 -17.02 -6.88
N ALA A 93 3.73 -17.06 -6.43
CA ALA A 93 3.34 -16.61 -5.09
C ALA A 93 4.05 -17.41 -3.98
N MET A 94 4.39 -18.69 -4.21
CA MET A 94 5.05 -19.54 -3.22
C MET A 94 6.57 -19.34 -3.14
N ILE A 95 7.21 -18.84 -4.20
CA ILE A 95 8.65 -18.53 -4.20
C ILE A 95 8.96 -17.08 -3.86
N ALA A 96 7.96 -16.21 -3.88
CA ALA A 96 8.10 -14.80 -3.52
C ALA A 96 8.61 -14.67 -2.07
N THR A 97 9.45 -13.66 -1.80
CA THR A 97 9.83 -13.32 -0.42
C THR A 97 8.76 -12.47 0.26
N GLU A 98 8.03 -11.69 -0.55
CA GLU A 98 7.00 -10.75 -0.13
C GLU A 98 5.89 -10.73 -1.20
N ILE A 99 4.66 -10.48 -0.75
CA ILE A 99 3.46 -10.34 -1.58
C ILE A 99 2.92 -8.93 -1.34
N ASP A 100 2.91 -8.08 -2.37
CA ASP A 100 2.24 -6.78 -2.32
C ASP A 100 0.79 -6.94 -2.81
N LEU A 101 -0.18 -6.66 -1.94
CA LEU A 101 -1.61 -6.77 -2.27
C LEU A 101 -2.09 -5.76 -3.32
N THR A 102 -1.27 -4.74 -3.63
CA THR A 102 -1.55 -3.76 -4.68
C THR A 102 -0.82 -4.07 -5.98
N ASP A 103 0.03 -5.10 -6.00
CA ASP A 103 0.70 -5.54 -7.22
C ASP A 103 -0.37 -5.99 -8.24
N PRO A 104 -0.35 -5.46 -9.47
CA PRO A 104 -1.33 -5.82 -10.50
C PRO A 104 -1.44 -7.32 -10.76
N ASP A 105 -0.34 -8.08 -10.67
CA ASP A 105 -0.34 -9.53 -10.91
C ASP A 105 -0.95 -10.30 -9.72
N VAL A 106 -0.71 -9.84 -8.49
CA VAL A 106 -1.36 -10.39 -7.29
C VAL A 106 -2.85 -10.14 -7.33
N VAL A 107 -3.27 -8.92 -7.68
CA VAL A 107 -4.67 -8.53 -7.83
C VAL A 107 -5.34 -9.32 -8.95
N ALA A 108 -4.72 -9.41 -10.13
CA ALA A 108 -5.25 -10.13 -11.28
C ALA A 108 -5.40 -11.62 -10.99
N GLY A 109 -4.37 -12.26 -10.41
CA GLY A 109 -4.42 -13.67 -10.06
C GLY A 109 -5.49 -13.99 -9.03
N THR A 110 -5.63 -13.17 -7.98
CA THR A 110 -6.65 -13.39 -6.95
C THR A 110 -8.07 -13.24 -7.50
N ASN A 111 -8.31 -12.22 -8.33
CA ASN A 111 -9.60 -12.05 -9.01
C ASN A 111 -9.88 -13.17 -10.00
N TYR A 112 -8.85 -13.69 -10.67
CA TYR A 112 -9.00 -14.83 -11.58
C TYR A 112 -9.47 -16.08 -10.84
N LEU A 113 -8.93 -16.38 -9.65
CA LEU A 113 -9.38 -17.51 -8.82
C LEU A 113 -10.87 -17.45 -8.51
N GLU A 114 -11.41 -16.27 -8.25
CA GLU A 114 -12.84 -16.05 -8.03
C GLU A 114 -13.65 -16.22 -9.31
N ALA A 115 -13.18 -15.64 -10.41
CA ALA A 115 -13.85 -15.70 -11.72
C ALA A 115 -14.06 -17.14 -12.21
N ILE A 116 -13.11 -18.05 -11.93
CA ILE A 116 -13.20 -19.46 -12.28
C ILE A 116 -13.81 -20.33 -11.17
N GLY A 117 -14.22 -19.74 -10.04
CA GLY A 117 -14.92 -20.41 -8.95
C GLY A 117 -14.05 -21.27 -8.03
N LEU A 118 -12.72 -21.08 -8.01
CA LEU A 118 -11.83 -21.74 -7.05
C LEU A 118 -11.94 -21.15 -5.65
N ILE A 119 -12.36 -19.89 -5.55
CA ILE A 119 -12.76 -19.23 -4.31
C ILE A 119 -14.20 -18.70 -4.45
N GLY A 120 -14.88 -18.48 -3.32
CA GLY A 120 -16.26 -18.00 -3.32
C GLY A 120 -16.41 -16.57 -3.86
N ALA A 121 -17.59 -16.20 -4.34
CA ALA A 121 -17.86 -14.83 -4.80
C ALA A 121 -17.72 -13.82 -3.65
N GLY A 122 -17.02 -12.71 -3.92
CA GLY A 122 -16.65 -11.67 -2.95
C GLY A 122 -15.36 -11.95 -2.18
N ARG A 123 -14.79 -13.16 -2.27
CA ARG A 123 -13.59 -13.54 -1.52
C ARG A 123 -12.34 -12.83 -2.00
N ALA A 124 -12.26 -12.50 -3.29
CA ALA A 124 -11.10 -11.77 -3.81
C ALA A 124 -10.93 -10.41 -3.11
N ALA A 125 -12.03 -9.67 -2.93
CA ALA A 125 -12.03 -8.39 -2.23
C ALA A 125 -11.61 -8.54 -0.74
N GLU A 126 -12.12 -9.57 -0.06
CA GLU A 126 -11.75 -9.87 1.33
C GLU A 126 -10.25 -10.24 1.46
N ILE A 127 -9.72 -11.02 0.53
CA ILE A 127 -8.31 -11.43 0.52
C ILE A 127 -7.38 -10.25 0.24
N LEU A 128 -7.79 -9.31 -0.62
CA LEU A 128 -6.98 -8.16 -1.03
C LEU A 128 -7.14 -6.92 -0.13
N THR A 129 -7.95 -7.01 0.93
CA THR A 129 -8.15 -5.88 1.87
C THR A 129 -6.84 -5.52 2.58
N ILE A 130 -6.50 -4.22 2.63
CA ILE A 130 -5.30 -3.70 3.30
C ILE A 130 -5.62 -3.39 4.76
#